data_AF-A0A536GKN9-F1
#
_entry.id   AF-A0A536GKN9-F1
#
_cell.length_a   1.000
_cell.length_b   1.000
_cell.length_c   1.000
_cell.angle_alpha   90.00
_cell.angle_beta   90.00
_cell.angle_gamma   90.00
#
_symmetry.space_group_name_H-M   'P 1'
#
loop_
_entity.id
_entity.type
_entity.pdbx_description
1 polymer ?
#
loop_
_entity_poly.entity_id
_entity_poly.type
_entity_poly.pdbx_seq_one_letter_code
_entity_poly.pdbx_strand_id
1 'polypeptide(L)'
;MTPSPNPEVVGSYGGWAFKMPSAWNVVWPQIWTMPVGPGLFLSDAAIADPCPTQPEPTGCWLPLTELPANGILVTFSGSAVLTLANPSPVPMVRKAGQPCLDIGGDEEIATLLRGFGVSACLRGPNLAPNETAFRRLLSTMIHP
;
A
#
# COMPACT_ATOMS: atom_id res chain seq x y z
N MET A 1 -25.28 12.09 -12.58
CA MET A 1 -24.04 12.88 -12.37
C MET A 1 -22.92 11.88 -12.18
N THR A 2 -22.08 11.71 -13.20
CA THR A 2 -20.87 10.88 -13.09
C THR A 2 -19.91 11.62 -12.15
N PRO A 3 -19.40 11.01 -11.08
CA PRO A 3 -18.39 11.67 -10.26
C PRO A 3 -17.21 12.01 -11.16
N SER A 4 -16.79 13.28 -11.15
CA SER A 4 -15.55 13.67 -11.82
C SER A 4 -14.44 12.76 -11.29
N PRO A 5 -13.62 12.12 -12.16
CA PRO A 5 -12.53 11.30 -11.67
C PRO A 5 -11.63 12.20 -10.81
N ASN A 6 -11.44 11.83 -9.54
CA ASN A 6 -10.47 12.49 -8.68
C ASN A 6 -9.15 12.63 -9.46
N PRO A 7 -8.48 13.80 -9.41
CA PRO A 7 -7.21 13.97 -10.09
C PRO A 7 -6.25 12.86 -9.68
N GLU A 8 -5.61 12.22 -10.67
CA GLU A 8 -4.65 11.14 -10.46
C GLU A 8 -3.23 11.64 -10.72
N VAL A 9 -2.29 11.15 -9.93
CA VAL A 9 -0.85 11.35 -10.12
C VAL A 9 -0.16 10.02 -10.42
N VAL A 10 0.97 10.09 -11.11
CA VAL A 10 1.79 8.91 -11.43
C VAL A 10 2.80 8.69 -10.32
N GLY A 11 2.83 7.49 -9.76
CA GLY A 11 3.88 6.99 -8.89
C GLY A 11 4.68 5.89 -9.59
N SER A 12 5.82 5.53 -9.01
CA SER A 12 6.60 4.36 -9.44
C SER A 12 7.16 3.63 -8.24
N TYR A 13 7.36 2.31 -8.34
CA TYR A 13 8.02 1.49 -7.31
C TYR A 13 8.62 0.25 -7.95
N GLY A 14 9.86 -0.10 -7.62
CA GLY A 14 10.49 -1.35 -8.08
C GLY A 14 10.51 -1.52 -9.61
N GLY A 15 10.62 -0.43 -10.37
CA GLY A 15 10.58 -0.44 -11.84
C GLY A 15 9.17 -0.40 -12.45
N TRP A 16 8.11 -0.47 -11.65
CA TRP A 16 6.73 -0.34 -12.10
C TRP A 16 6.26 1.10 -12.00
N ALA A 17 5.41 1.53 -12.93
CA ALA A 17 4.65 2.77 -12.83
C ALA A 17 3.18 2.47 -12.51
N PHE A 18 2.51 3.34 -11.75
CA PHE A 18 1.10 3.22 -11.39
C PHE A 18 0.46 4.59 -11.24
N LYS A 19 -0.88 4.65 -11.23
CA LYS A 19 -1.65 5.85 -10.93
C LYS A 19 -2.32 5.72 -9.57
N MET A 20 -2.44 6.84 -8.87
CA MET A 20 -3.11 6.93 -7.58
C MET A 20 -3.85 8.27 -7.45
N PRO A 21 -4.86 8.38 -6.57
CA PRO A 21 -5.49 9.67 -6.27
C PRO A 21 -4.46 10.69 -5.78
N SER A 22 -4.52 11.93 -6.29
CA SER A 22 -3.60 13.00 -5.89
C SER A 22 -3.81 13.46 -4.45
N ALA A 23 -4.94 13.12 -3.84
CA ALA A 23 -5.24 13.42 -2.45
C ALA A 23 -4.58 12.43 -1.47
N TRP A 24 -3.98 11.35 -1.97
CA TRP A 24 -3.28 10.40 -1.12
C TRP A 24 -1.93 10.94 -0.65
N ASN A 25 -1.65 10.70 0.62
CA ASN A 25 -0.36 10.92 1.24
C ASN A 25 0.59 9.80 0.83
N VAL A 26 1.87 10.15 0.66
CA VAL A 26 2.91 9.27 0.12
C VAL A 26 4.11 9.35 1.05
N VAL A 27 4.58 8.20 1.53
CA VAL A 27 5.78 8.11 2.36
C VAL A 27 6.75 7.11 1.77
N TRP A 28 7.99 7.56 1.63
CA TRP A 28 9.15 6.78 1.21
C TRP A 28 10.08 6.62 2.42
N PRO A 29 10.01 5.50 3.15
CA PRO A 29 10.85 5.30 4.32
C PRO A 29 12.33 5.48 3.97
N GLN A 30 13.05 6.31 4.73
CA GLN A 30 14.43 6.67 4.41
C GLN A 30 15.44 5.55 4.69
N ILE A 31 15.04 4.54 5.45
CA ILE A 31 15.94 3.49 5.94
C ILE A 31 15.51 2.15 5.35
N TRP A 32 16.42 1.56 4.58
CA TRP A 32 16.23 0.24 3.97
C TRP A 32 16.67 -0.84 4.95
N THR A 33 15.75 -1.71 5.33
CA THR A 33 15.98 -2.69 6.39
C THR A 33 15.91 -4.09 5.80
N MET A 34 16.94 -4.91 6.02
CA MET A 34 16.87 -6.35 5.77
C MET A 34 16.25 -7.06 6.98
N PRO A 35 15.33 -8.04 6.79
CA PRO A 35 14.76 -8.45 5.51
C PRO A 35 13.74 -7.42 4.99
N VAL A 36 13.68 -7.30 3.67
CA VAL A 36 13.05 -6.23 2.87
C VAL A 36 11.79 -5.62 3.50
N GLY A 37 11.95 -4.47 4.14
CA GLY A 37 10.84 -3.70 4.70
C GLY A 37 9.94 -3.06 3.64
N PRO A 38 8.81 -2.48 4.06
CA PRO A 38 7.96 -1.68 3.17
C PRO A 38 8.77 -0.51 2.61
N GLY A 39 8.82 -0.41 1.29
CA GLY A 39 9.57 0.66 0.61
C GLY A 39 8.71 1.85 0.19
N LEU A 40 7.38 1.72 0.30
CA LEU A 40 6.44 2.79 -0.03
C LEU A 40 5.12 2.56 0.73
N PHE A 41 4.61 3.64 1.31
CA PHE A 41 3.26 3.71 1.87
C PHE A 41 2.43 4.76 1.15
N LEU A 42 1.17 4.42 0.87
CA LEU A 42 0.16 5.36 0.37
C LEU A 42 -1.06 5.31 1.29
N SER A 43 -1.67 6.45 1.58
CA SER A 43 -2.89 6.47 2.38
C SER A 43 -3.76 7.68 2.07
N ASP A 44 -5.07 7.55 2.24
CA ASP A 44 -5.99 8.70 2.29
C ASP A 44 -5.92 9.46 3.63
N ALA A 45 -5.32 8.84 4.65
CA ALA A 45 -5.01 9.44 5.93
C ALA A 45 -3.60 10.04 5.97
N ALA A 46 -3.38 10.96 6.91
CA ALA A 46 -2.05 11.49 7.16
C ALA A 46 -1.12 10.37 7.64
N ILE A 47 0.05 10.28 7.03
CA ILE A 47 1.08 9.28 7.31
C ILE A 47 2.45 9.96 7.41
N ALA A 48 3.35 9.36 8.18
CA ALA A 48 4.72 9.83 8.34
C ALA A 48 5.71 8.69 8.10
N ASP A 49 6.97 9.04 7.80
CA ASP A 49 8.04 8.05 7.82
C ASP A 49 8.11 7.41 9.22
N PRO A 50 7.93 6.08 9.35
CA PRO A 50 7.96 5.43 10.65
C PRO A 50 9.35 5.46 11.29
N CYS A 51 10.42 5.72 10.51
CA CYS A 51 11.80 5.60 10.97
C CYS A 51 12.71 6.70 10.37
N PRO A 52 12.44 8.00 10.63
CA PRO A 52 13.16 9.09 9.96
C PRO A 52 14.63 9.22 10.39
N THR A 53 15.01 8.67 11.55
CA THR A 53 16.32 8.91 12.18
C THR A 53 16.95 7.68 12.83
N GLN A 54 16.34 6.49 12.74
CA GLN A 54 16.78 5.31 13.48
C GLN A 54 17.52 4.28 12.61
N PRO A 55 18.85 4.12 12.79
CA PRO A 55 19.63 3.16 12.02
C PRO A 55 19.30 1.69 12.36
N GLU A 56 18.67 1.42 13.51
CA GLU A 56 18.16 0.10 13.88
C GLU A 56 16.61 0.08 13.84
N PRO A 57 16.00 -0.69 12.92
CA PRO A 57 14.59 -0.57 12.54
C PRO A 57 13.63 -1.44 13.36
N THR A 58 14.07 -2.00 14.48
CA THR A 58 13.27 -2.91 15.30
C THR A 58 12.08 -2.17 15.94
N GLY A 59 10.97 -2.08 15.20
CA GLY A 59 9.70 -1.52 15.68
C GLY A 59 9.03 -0.50 14.73
N CYS A 60 9.73 0.00 13.72
CA CYS A 60 9.21 1.05 12.81
C CYS A 60 8.49 0.50 11.57
N TRP A 61 7.38 -0.24 11.74
CA TRP A 61 6.77 -0.94 10.61
C TRP A 61 5.56 -0.25 9.99
N LEU A 62 4.93 0.70 10.70
CA LEU A 62 3.67 1.30 10.28
C LEU A 62 3.75 2.83 10.30
N PRO A 63 3.27 3.51 9.25
CA PRO A 63 3.44 4.96 9.09
C PRO A 63 2.37 5.78 9.82
N LEU A 64 1.56 5.11 10.64
CA LEU A 64 0.43 5.66 11.41
C LEU A 64 0.12 4.73 12.58
N THR A 65 -0.50 5.27 13.63
CA THR A 65 -0.92 4.52 14.82
C THR A 65 -2.35 3.97 14.73
N GLU A 66 -3.22 4.67 14.01
CA GLU A 66 -4.62 4.28 13.84
C GLU A 66 -5.12 4.72 12.46
N LEU A 67 -5.68 3.78 11.69
CA LEU A 67 -6.27 4.04 10.39
C LEU A 67 -7.66 4.64 10.62
N PRO A 68 -8.02 5.82 10.06
CA PRO A 68 -9.35 6.38 10.26
C PRO A 68 -10.47 5.47 9.75
N ALA A 69 -11.70 5.65 10.27
CA ALA A 69 -12.87 4.93 9.76
C ALA A 69 -13.06 5.21 8.26
N ASN A 70 -13.32 4.17 7.48
CA ASN A 70 -13.33 4.21 6.00
C ASN A 70 -11.98 4.60 5.38
N GLY A 71 -10.87 4.43 6.11
CA GLY A 71 -9.53 4.71 5.63
C GLY A 71 -8.88 3.53 4.90
N ILE A 72 -7.81 3.83 4.17
CA ILE A 72 -6.96 2.86 3.48
C ILE A 72 -5.48 3.14 3.73
N LEU A 73 -4.71 2.10 4.02
CA LEU A 73 -3.26 2.11 3.97
C LEU A 73 -2.77 1.09 2.96
N VAL A 74 -2.18 1.55 1.85
CA VAL A 74 -1.51 0.72 0.86
C VAL A 74 -0.02 0.63 1.17
N THR A 75 0.51 -0.59 1.22
CA THR A 75 1.90 -0.88 1.52
C THR A 75 2.53 -1.66 0.38
N PHE A 76 3.68 -1.17 -0.09
CA PHE A 76 4.53 -1.86 -1.05
C PHE A 76 5.72 -2.44 -0.30
N SER A 77 5.77 -3.76 -0.23
CA SER A 77 6.82 -4.48 0.48
C SER A 77 7.69 -5.23 -0.50
N GLY A 78 9.00 -5.01 -0.43
CA GLY A 78 9.93 -5.77 -1.24
C GLY A 78 9.78 -7.27 -0.94
N SER A 79 9.97 -8.09 -1.96
CA SER A 79 9.77 -9.53 -1.84
C SER A 79 10.85 -10.26 -2.61
N ALA A 80 11.40 -11.34 -2.02
CA ALA A 80 12.37 -12.21 -2.69
C ALA A 80 11.73 -13.02 -3.84
N VAL A 81 10.46 -12.79 -4.15
CA VAL A 81 9.71 -13.45 -5.20
C VAL A 81 10.11 -12.87 -6.58
N LEU A 82 11.33 -13.19 -7.00
CA LEU A 82 11.93 -12.80 -8.28
C LEU A 82 11.47 -13.67 -9.46
N THR A 83 10.88 -14.82 -9.16
CA THR A 83 10.56 -15.90 -10.12
C THR A 83 9.11 -15.91 -10.61
N LEU A 84 8.24 -15.02 -10.13
CA LEU A 84 6.89 -14.91 -10.69
C LEU A 84 6.96 -14.40 -12.13
N ALA A 85 6.42 -15.16 -13.07
CA ALA A 85 6.07 -14.67 -14.40
C ALA A 85 5.14 -13.46 -14.23
N ASN A 86 5.34 -12.37 -14.98
CA ASN A 86 4.61 -11.09 -14.85
C ASN A 86 3.08 -11.32 -14.84
N PRO A 87 2.43 -11.51 -13.68
CA PRO A 87 1.01 -11.82 -13.70
C PRO A 87 0.26 -10.50 -13.81
N SER A 88 -0.90 -10.53 -14.47
CA SER A 88 -1.89 -9.49 -14.19
C SER A 88 -2.12 -9.47 -12.67
N PRO A 89 -1.98 -8.32 -11.97
CA PRO A 89 -2.17 -8.28 -10.53
C PRO A 89 -3.59 -8.72 -10.18
N VAL A 90 -3.74 -9.93 -9.64
CA VAL A 90 -5.02 -10.46 -9.16
C VAL A 90 -5.04 -10.28 -7.64
N PRO A 91 -5.76 -9.27 -7.12
CA PRO A 91 -5.87 -9.07 -5.69
C PRO A 91 -6.65 -10.21 -5.02
N MET A 92 -6.14 -10.69 -3.90
CA MET A 92 -6.82 -11.64 -3.02
C MET A 92 -7.23 -10.93 -1.73
N VAL A 93 -8.52 -11.03 -1.40
CA VAL A 93 -9.02 -10.61 -0.08
C VAL A 93 -8.62 -11.67 0.94
N ARG A 94 -8.10 -11.23 2.07
CA ARG A 94 -7.72 -12.08 3.20
C ARG A 94 -8.10 -11.40 4.50
N LYS A 95 -8.20 -12.20 5.56
CA LYS A 95 -8.32 -11.66 6.91
C LYS A 95 -7.11 -10.75 7.19
N ALA A 96 -7.35 -9.60 7.81
CA ALA A 96 -6.31 -8.66 8.20
C ALA A 96 -5.19 -9.37 8.99
N GLY A 97 -3.94 -9.24 8.51
CA GLY A 97 -2.77 -9.65 9.26
C GLY A 97 -2.54 -8.75 10.48
N GLN A 98 -1.66 -9.17 11.39
CA GLN A 98 -1.39 -8.44 12.63
C GLN A 98 -1.04 -6.95 12.40
N PRO A 99 -0.18 -6.56 11.44
CA PRO A 99 0.12 -5.15 11.21
C PRO A 99 -1.10 -4.31 10.80
N CYS A 100 -2.06 -4.90 10.09
CA CYS A 100 -3.29 -4.22 9.73
C CYS A 100 -4.24 -4.10 10.94
N LEU A 101 -4.33 -5.15 11.76
CA LEU A 101 -5.10 -5.14 13.01
C LEU A 101 -4.53 -4.13 14.02
N ASP A 102 -3.21 -3.95 14.09
CA ASP A 102 -2.53 -3.05 15.03
C ASP A 102 -2.92 -1.58 14.82
N ILE A 103 -3.34 -1.21 13.60
CA ILE A 103 -3.85 0.13 13.25
C ILE A 103 -5.39 0.18 13.17
N GLY A 104 -6.08 -0.87 13.64
CA GLY A 104 -7.54 -0.93 13.65
C GLY A 104 -8.18 -1.23 12.30
N GLY A 105 -7.44 -1.81 11.35
CA GLY A 105 -8.00 -2.32 10.10
C GLY A 105 -8.82 -3.59 10.30
N ASP A 106 -9.79 -3.79 9.41
CA ASP A 106 -10.75 -4.91 9.44
C ASP A 106 -10.42 -5.96 8.37
N GLU A 107 -9.97 -5.51 7.20
CA GLU A 107 -9.69 -6.35 6.05
C GLU A 107 -8.36 -6.00 5.38
N GLU A 108 -7.74 -7.01 4.76
CA GLU A 108 -6.54 -6.83 3.96
C GLU A 108 -6.72 -7.43 2.57
N ILE A 109 -6.39 -6.64 1.55
CA ILE A 109 -6.38 -7.09 0.16
C ILE A 109 -4.95 -7.03 -0.34
N ALA A 110 -4.44 -8.11 -0.91
CA ALA A 110 -3.05 -8.16 -1.33
C ALA A 110 -2.86 -8.83 -2.69
N THR A 111 -1.82 -8.41 -3.41
CA THR A 111 -1.31 -9.06 -4.61
C THR A 111 0.21 -9.19 -4.54
N LEU A 112 0.75 -10.18 -5.23
CA LEU A 112 2.19 -10.32 -5.42
C LEU A 112 2.53 -9.98 -6.88
N LEU A 113 3.58 -9.20 -7.04
CA LEU A 113 4.17 -8.83 -8.32
C LEU A 113 5.63 -9.30 -8.34
N ARG A 114 6.27 -9.19 -9.50
CA ARG A 114 7.68 -9.57 -9.64
C ARG A 114 8.54 -8.64 -8.77
N GLY A 115 9.15 -9.21 -7.72
CA GLY A 115 10.07 -8.50 -6.82
C GLY A 115 9.42 -7.76 -5.62
N PHE A 116 8.09 -7.68 -5.54
CA PHE A 116 7.40 -7.02 -4.40
C PHE A 116 5.95 -7.48 -4.24
N GLY A 117 5.41 -7.30 -3.04
CA GLY A 117 3.99 -7.40 -2.75
C GLY A 117 3.36 -6.02 -2.59
N VAL A 118 2.08 -5.93 -2.90
CA VAL A 118 1.26 -4.75 -2.62
C VAL A 118 0.06 -5.20 -1.79
N SER A 119 -0.11 -4.64 -0.61
CA SER A 119 -1.29 -4.89 0.22
C SER A 119 -2.00 -3.59 0.59
N ALA A 120 -3.30 -3.67 0.85
CA ALA A 120 -4.13 -2.59 1.33
C ALA A 120 -4.84 -3.05 2.60
N CYS A 121 -4.56 -2.36 3.71
CA CYS A 121 -5.31 -2.47 4.96
C CYS A 121 -6.49 -1.50 4.92
N LEU A 122 -7.69 -1.99 5.19
CA LEU A 122 -8.95 -1.25 5.07
C LEU A 122 -9.66 -1.21 6.43
N ARG A 123 -10.23 -0.06 6.79
CA ARG A 123 -11.10 0.06 7.98
C ARG A 123 -12.52 0.41 7.59
N GLY A 124 -13.49 -0.26 8.21
CA GLY A 124 -14.92 -0.07 8.01
C GLY A 124 -15.44 1.26 8.59
N PRO A 125 -16.77 1.48 8.54
CA PRO A 125 -17.80 0.51 8.16
C PRO A 125 -18.01 0.31 6.64
N ASN A 126 -17.45 1.17 5.78
CA ASN A 126 -17.64 1.09 4.34
C ASN A 126 -16.31 0.84 3.60
N LEU A 127 -16.06 -0.42 3.25
CA LEU A 127 -14.82 -0.86 2.61
C LEU A 127 -14.83 -0.66 1.09
N ALA A 128 -15.99 -0.75 0.45
CA ALA A 128 -16.13 -0.84 -1.00
C ALA A 128 -15.45 0.29 -1.80
N PRO A 129 -15.49 1.57 -1.38
CA PRO A 129 -14.76 2.65 -2.07
C PRO A 129 -13.25 2.41 -2.09
N ASN A 130 -12.68 1.95 -0.98
CA ASN A 130 -11.25 1.73 -0.85
C ASN A 130 -10.80 0.45 -1.55
N GLU A 131 -11.62 -0.60 -1.55
CA GLU A 131 -11.39 -1.76 -2.41
C GLU A 131 -11.33 -1.37 -3.89
N THR A 132 -12.26 -0.50 -4.31
CA THR A 132 -12.31 0.00 -5.69
C THR A 132 -11.08 0.84 -6.02
N ALA A 133 -10.67 1.72 -5.11
CA ALA A 133 -9.45 2.52 -5.26
C ALA A 133 -8.20 1.64 -5.38
N PHE A 134 -8.09 0.60 -4.55
CA PHE A 134 -6.98 -0.35 -4.61
C PHE A 134 -6.96 -1.14 -5.92
N ARG A 135 -8.10 -1.68 -6.35
CA ARG A 135 -8.22 -2.39 -7.64
C ARG A 135 -7.86 -1.48 -8.82
N ARG A 136 -8.27 -0.21 -8.78
CA ARG A 136 -7.90 0.77 -9.81
C ARG A 136 -6.39 1.02 -9.83
N LEU A 137 -5.77 1.22 -8.66
CA LEU A 137 -4.31 1.37 -8.54
C LEU A 137 -3.61 0.17 -9.19
N LEU A 138 -3.99 -1.06 -8.83
CA LEU A 138 -3.43 -2.28 -9.41
C LEU A 138 -3.66 -2.38 -10.94
N SER A 139 -4.83 -1.99 -11.44
CA SER A 139 -5.13 -2.04 -12.88
C SER A 139 -4.28 -1.09 -13.74
N THR A 140 -3.69 -0.07 -13.11
CA THR A 140 -2.81 0.90 -13.80
C THR A 140 -1.33 0.56 -13.70
N MET A 141 -0.99 -0.51 -12.97
CA MET A 141 0.39 -0.95 -12.80
C MET A 141 0.94 -1.50 -14.10
N ILE A 142 2.01 -0.88 -14.58
CA ILE A 142 2.74 -1.31 -15.77
C ILE A 142 4.22 -1.45 -15.47
N HIS A 143 4.83 -2.53 -15.95
CA HIS A 143 6.27 -2.69 -16.02
C HIS A 143 6.70 -2.40 -17.47
N PRO A 144 7.54 -1.39 -17.72
CA PRO A 144 8.08 -1.13 -19.06
C PRO A 144 8.99 -2.26 -19.56
#